data_AF-A0A3A8GAJ5-F1
#
_entry.id   AF-A0A3A8GAJ5-F1
#
_cell.length_a   1.000
_cell.length_b   1.000
_cell.length_c   1.000
_cell.angle_alpha   90.00
_cell.angle_beta   90.00
_cell.angle_gamma   90.00
#
_symmetry.space_group_name_H-M   'P 1'
#
loop_
_entity.id
_entity.type
_entity.pdbx_description
1 polymer ?
#
loop_
_entity_poly.entity_id
_entity_poly.type
_entity_poly.pdbx_seq_one_letter_code
_entity_poly.pdbx_strand_id
1 'polypeptide(L)'
;MSPRPPDDGDGEPLDDLLRPLDNGSGPARRLSRQRSSALVQAALDAALQQAPEPPRRRRRPPVWLMAGAALVFTGAAAAAVWRYARPAQPHVQVLTPAVPEPTQVATLEPVPLPPPAPPEPFVIEHPRPLRPSITVKESSKPEDLLRQANALRSAGKWKDAEGLYLRVIRAEPSSLAAYVARVASGSLRLEHLGDSRGALRQYQDAVRLQPGGMLDPEARHGVAEAHRALGDTAAEARALGEFLSLHPDSPLSAASRARLRELSPR
;
A
#
# COMPACT_ATOMS: atom_id res chain seq x y z
N MET A 1 68.53 -11.00 26.09
CA MET A 1 67.79 -9.87 25.50
C MET A 1 67.25 -10.33 24.16
N SER A 2 65.95 -10.40 23.90
CA SER A 2 64.94 -9.37 24.17
C SER A 2 63.61 -9.96 24.67
N PRO A 3 62.85 -9.22 25.49
CA PRO A 3 61.58 -9.67 26.03
C PRO A 3 60.44 -9.55 25.00
N ARG A 4 59.48 -10.47 25.08
CA ARG A 4 58.14 -10.36 24.47
C ARG A 4 57.42 -9.13 25.06
N PRO A 5 56.68 -8.35 24.27
CA PRO A 5 55.83 -7.29 24.82
C PRO A 5 54.67 -7.91 25.63
N PRO A 6 54.14 -7.20 26.63
CA PRO A 6 52.95 -7.62 27.34
C PRO A 6 51.74 -7.61 26.39
N ASP A 7 50.89 -8.60 26.58
CA ASP A 7 49.56 -8.74 26.03
C ASP A 7 48.67 -7.71 26.73
N ASP A 8 48.63 -6.48 26.21
CA ASP A 8 47.67 -5.45 26.64
C ASP A 8 46.32 -5.78 26.02
N GLY A 9 45.74 -6.88 26.51
CA GLY A 9 44.34 -7.25 26.32
C GLY A 9 43.44 -6.35 27.15
N ASP A 10 43.40 -5.06 26.78
CA ASP A 10 42.37 -4.13 27.23
C ASP A 10 41.09 -4.45 26.45
N GLY A 11 40.51 -5.61 26.77
CA GLY A 11 39.13 -5.92 26.42
C GLY A 11 38.24 -4.96 27.19
N GLU A 12 38.05 -3.75 26.67
CA GLU A 12 36.96 -2.87 27.05
C GLU A 12 35.68 -3.72 27.05
N PRO A 13 35.05 -3.95 28.20
CA PRO A 13 33.85 -4.75 28.23
C PRO A 13 32.81 -4.03 27.39
N LEU A 14 32.36 -4.69 26.32
CA LEU A 14 31.26 -4.25 25.43
C LEU A 14 29.97 -3.87 26.20
N ASP A 15 29.90 -4.25 27.48
CA ASP A 15 28.85 -3.83 28.42
C ASP A 15 28.81 -2.31 28.66
N ASP A 16 29.92 -1.59 28.48
CA ASP A 16 29.94 -0.13 28.71
C ASP A 16 29.36 0.68 27.53
N LEU A 17 29.22 0.06 26.35
CA LEU A 17 28.56 0.65 25.18
C LEU A 17 27.03 0.49 25.19
N LEU A 18 26.48 -0.31 26.12
CA LEU A 18 25.05 -0.61 26.23
C LEU A 18 24.44 -0.08 27.53
N ARG A 19 25.05 0.94 28.16
CA ARG A 19 24.43 1.63 29.29
C ARG A 19 23.03 2.13 28.87
N PRO A 20 21.97 1.84 29.65
CA PRO A 20 20.64 2.36 29.38
C PRO A 20 20.69 3.88 29.24
N LEU A 21 20.17 4.40 28.13
CA LEU A 21 20.09 5.84 27.89
C LEU A 21 19.39 6.49 29.08
N ASP A 22 20.08 7.39 29.77
CA ASP A 22 19.47 8.18 30.82
C ASP A 22 18.40 9.07 30.19
N ASN A 23 17.18 9.07 30.74
CA ASN A 23 16.09 9.92 30.25
C ASN A 23 16.33 11.42 30.54
N GLY A 24 17.57 11.81 30.82
CA GLY A 24 18.01 13.19 30.92
C GLY A 24 18.00 13.85 29.54
N SER A 25 17.85 15.18 29.51
CA SER A 25 18.24 15.92 28.31
C SER A 25 19.73 15.72 28.10
N GLY A 26 20.10 14.90 27.12
CA GLY A 26 21.50 14.66 26.76
C GLY A 26 22.25 15.97 26.43
N PRO A 27 23.58 15.93 26.23
CA PRO A 27 24.45 17.12 26.13
C PRO A 27 24.16 18.02 24.92
N ALA A 28 23.16 17.70 24.10
CA ALA A 28 22.76 18.46 22.93
C ALA A 28 22.23 19.86 23.32
N ARG A 29 23.07 20.87 23.10
CA ARG A 29 22.68 22.28 23.23
C ARG A 29 22.00 22.75 21.94
N ARG A 30 20.91 23.53 22.06
CA ARG A 30 20.31 24.18 20.89
C ARG A 30 21.35 25.09 20.22
N LEU A 31 21.52 24.93 18.91
CA LEU A 31 22.35 25.82 18.11
C LEU A 31 21.69 27.21 18.04
N SER A 32 22.48 28.27 18.22
CA SER A 32 22.01 29.63 17.96
C SER A 32 21.72 29.81 16.47
N ARG A 33 20.80 30.71 16.12
CA ARG A 33 20.45 31.01 14.72
C ARG A 33 21.68 31.36 13.86
N GLN A 34 22.64 32.06 14.46
CA GLN A 34 23.89 32.43 13.82
C GLN A 34 24.81 31.21 13.54
N ARG A 35 24.89 30.24 14.47
CA ARG A 35 25.65 29.01 14.22
C ARG A 35 24.98 28.12 13.17
N SER A 36 23.66 28.02 13.19
CA SER A 36 22.95 27.28 12.14
C SER A 36 23.11 27.90 10.76
N SER A 37 23.07 29.23 10.63
CA SER A 37 23.28 29.89 9.33
C SER A 37 24.70 29.72 8.82
N ALA A 38 25.70 29.79 9.70
CA ALA A 38 27.09 29.58 9.32
C ALA A 38 27.35 28.15 8.81
N LEU A 39 26.74 27.13 9.43
CA LEU A 39 26.84 25.74 8.96
C LEU A 39 26.19 25.55 7.58
N VAL A 40 25.04 26.17 7.35
CA VAL A 40 24.36 26.10 6.04
C VAL A 40 25.20 26.77 4.96
N GLN A 41 25.79 27.94 5.24
CA GLN A 41 26.68 28.61 4.31
C GLN A 41 27.92 27.77 4.00
N ALA A 42 28.58 27.22 5.03
CA ALA A 42 29.75 26.36 4.84
C ALA A 42 29.44 25.11 4.01
N ALA A 43 28.26 24.51 4.20
CA ALA A 43 27.81 23.37 3.41
C ALA A 43 27.53 23.76 1.94
N LEU A 44 26.95 24.93 1.70
CA LEU A 44 26.69 25.45 0.36
C LEU A 44 28.00 25.75 -0.39
N ASP A 45 28.95 26.39 0.29
CA ASP A 45 30.27 26.69 -0.26
C ASP A 45 31.06 25.41 -0.58
N ALA A 46 31.00 24.40 0.29
CA ALA A 46 31.61 23.09 0.03
C ALA A 46 30.99 22.39 -1.19
N ALA A 47 29.66 22.46 -1.34
CA ALA A 47 28.98 21.90 -2.50
C ALA A 47 29.34 22.60 -3.81
N LEU A 48 29.56 23.93 -3.77
CA LEU A 48 30.02 24.71 -4.92
C LEU A 48 31.48 24.41 -5.28
N GLN A 49 32.32 24.12 -4.29
CA GLN A 49 33.73 23.74 -4.50
C GLN A 49 33.90 22.29 -5.00
N GLN A 50 32.96 21.40 -4.68
CA GLN A 50 32.99 19.99 -5.08
C GLN A 50 32.43 19.70 -6.47
N ALA A 51 32.13 20.72 -7.29
CA ALA A 51 31.65 20.50 -8.66
C ALA A 51 32.72 19.73 -9.49
N PRO A 52 32.49 18.45 -9.86
CA PRO A 52 33.39 17.78 -10.77
C PRO A 52 33.18 18.36 -12.17
N GLU A 53 34.28 18.80 -12.80
CA GLU A 53 34.29 19.23 -14.19
C GLU A 53 33.58 18.19 -15.08
N PRO A 54 32.54 18.57 -15.85
CA PRO A 54 31.89 17.64 -16.75
C PRO A 54 32.88 17.18 -17.82
N PRO A 55 32.92 15.89 -18.18
CA PRO A 55 33.86 15.42 -19.19
C PRO A 55 33.63 16.15 -20.51
N ARG A 56 34.69 16.79 -21.03
CA ARG A 56 34.70 17.48 -22.34
C ARG A 56 34.29 16.52 -23.45
N ARG A 57 33.01 16.54 -23.81
CA ARG A 57 32.45 15.76 -24.92
C ARG A 57 33.03 16.31 -26.23
N ARG A 58 33.97 15.58 -26.84
CA ARG A 58 34.44 15.85 -28.21
C ARG A 58 33.23 15.84 -29.15
N ARG A 59 32.86 17.01 -29.67
CA ARG A 59 31.77 17.20 -30.64
C ARG A 59 32.11 16.42 -31.91
N ARG A 60 31.40 15.33 -32.19
CA ARG A 60 31.24 14.80 -33.55
C ARG A 60 29.97 15.42 -34.14
N PRO A 61 29.98 15.93 -35.38
CA PRO A 61 28.79 16.54 -35.98
C PRO A 61 27.71 15.46 -36.26
N PRO A 62 26.42 15.79 -36.12
CA PRO A 62 25.34 14.84 -36.34
C PRO A 62 25.10 14.67 -37.86
N VAL A 63 25.22 13.45 -38.37
CA VAL A 63 25.03 13.08 -39.78
C VAL A 63 23.55 12.79 -40.13
N TRP A 64 22.61 13.01 -39.21
CA TRP A 64 21.19 12.70 -39.43
C TRP A 64 20.32 13.95 -39.45
N LEU A 65 20.52 14.81 -40.46
CA LEU A 65 19.51 15.79 -40.91
C LEU A 65 19.53 15.88 -42.44
N MET A 66 19.28 14.75 -43.11
CA MET A 66 18.85 14.69 -44.51
C MET A 66 17.82 13.56 -44.68
N ALA A 67 16.69 13.68 -43.99
CA ALA A 67 15.49 12.86 -44.24
C ALA A 67 14.21 13.62 -43.86
N GLY A 68 14.17 14.93 -44.14
CA GLY A 68 12.97 15.76 -44.07
C GLY A 68 12.66 16.32 -45.45
N ALA A 69 12.28 15.46 -46.40
CA ALA A 69 11.73 15.89 -47.69
C ALA A 69 11.11 14.72 -48.47
N ALA A 70 10.17 13.98 -47.88
CA ALA A 70 9.18 13.22 -48.65
C ALA A 70 7.96 12.93 -47.78
N LEU A 71 6.78 13.29 -48.31
CA LEU A 71 5.43 12.99 -47.80
C LEU A 71 4.87 13.89 -46.69
N VAL A 72 4.83 15.18 -46.98
CA VAL A 72 3.62 15.99 -46.72
C VAL A 72 2.77 15.89 -47.99
N PHE A 73 1.81 14.96 -48.04
CA PHE A 73 0.58 15.01 -48.87
C PHE A 73 -0.25 13.74 -48.62
N THR A 74 -1.28 13.83 -47.78
CA THR A 74 -2.58 13.14 -47.86
C THR A 74 -3.42 13.56 -46.66
N GLY A 75 -3.91 14.80 -46.72
CA GLY A 75 -5.07 15.21 -45.95
C GLY A 75 -6.35 14.75 -46.66
N ALA A 76 -7.37 14.50 -45.83
CA ALA A 76 -8.80 14.55 -46.15
C ALA A 76 -9.39 13.48 -47.10
N ALA A 77 -9.86 12.38 -46.51
CA ALA A 77 -11.13 11.76 -46.92
C ALA A 77 -11.76 10.97 -45.76
N ALA A 78 -13.05 11.24 -45.54
CA ALA A 78 -14.03 10.40 -44.84
C ALA A 78 -14.01 10.31 -43.31
N ALA A 79 -14.36 11.43 -42.67
CA ALA A 79 -15.26 11.39 -41.52
C ALA A 79 -16.65 10.89 -41.98
N ALA A 80 -16.91 9.58 -41.91
CA ALA A 80 -18.25 8.98 -41.91
C ALA A 80 -18.17 7.46 -41.83
N VAL A 81 -18.26 6.85 -40.64
CA VAL A 81 -19.10 5.68 -40.31
C VAL A 81 -19.14 5.57 -38.77
N TRP A 82 -19.91 6.45 -38.12
CA TRP A 82 -20.44 6.19 -36.78
C TRP A 82 -21.92 5.94 -36.93
N ARG A 83 -22.29 4.71 -37.29
CA ARG A 83 -23.64 4.14 -37.17
C ARG A 83 -23.66 2.84 -37.95
N TYR A 84 -23.46 1.72 -37.26
CA TYR A 84 -24.22 0.46 -37.40
C TYR A 84 -23.42 -0.68 -36.78
N ALA A 85 -23.55 -0.79 -35.46
CA ALA A 85 -23.35 -2.04 -34.74
C ALA A 85 -24.06 -1.93 -33.38
N ARG A 86 -25.40 -1.87 -33.41
CA ARG A 86 -26.20 -2.23 -32.24
C ARG A 86 -26.29 -3.76 -32.26
N PRO A 87 -25.66 -4.51 -31.35
CA PRO A 87 -26.03 -5.89 -31.16
C PRO A 87 -27.47 -5.91 -30.62
N ALA A 88 -28.40 -6.44 -31.42
CA ALA A 88 -29.74 -6.77 -30.98
C ALA A 88 -29.62 -7.79 -29.85
N GLN A 89 -30.09 -7.43 -28.65
CA GLN A 89 -30.25 -8.44 -27.61
C GLN A 89 -31.42 -9.35 -28.00
N PRO A 90 -31.22 -10.67 -28.07
CA PRO A 90 -32.33 -11.60 -28.24
C PRO A 90 -33.18 -11.57 -26.96
N HIS A 91 -34.44 -11.19 -27.11
CA HIS A 91 -35.45 -11.38 -26.09
C HIS A 91 -35.62 -12.88 -25.87
N VAL A 92 -35.05 -13.41 -24.79
CA VAL A 92 -35.34 -14.76 -24.32
C VAL A 92 -36.77 -14.73 -23.79
N GLN A 93 -37.67 -15.28 -24.58
CA GLN A 93 -39.05 -15.54 -24.18
C GLN A 93 -39.02 -16.66 -23.14
N VAL A 94 -39.01 -16.30 -21.86
CA VAL A 94 -39.19 -17.27 -20.78
C VAL A 94 -40.65 -17.71 -20.83
N LEU A 95 -40.87 -18.86 -21.46
CA LEU A 95 -42.09 -19.65 -21.31
C LEU A 95 -42.27 -19.96 -19.82
N THR A 96 -43.13 -19.20 -19.17
CA THR A 96 -43.60 -19.52 -17.82
C THR A 96 -44.53 -20.73 -17.97
N PRO A 97 -44.27 -21.87 -17.32
CA PRO A 97 -45.27 -22.92 -17.23
C PRO A 97 -46.44 -22.39 -16.39
N ALA A 98 -47.63 -22.42 -16.98
CA ALA A 98 -48.88 -22.10 -16.32
C ALA A 98 -49.06 -23.01 -15.09
N VAL A 99 -49.06 -22.40 -13.91
CA VAL A 99 -49.53 -23.04 -12.69
C VAL A 99 -51.06 -23.10 -12.79
N PRO A 100 -51.69 -24.29 -12.76
CA PRO A 100 -53.14 -24.38 -12.83
C PRO A 100 -53.78 -23.76 -11.59
N GLU A 101 -54.83 -22.96 -11.82
CA GLU A 101 -55.68 -22.35 -10.81
C GLU A 101 -56.16 -23.40 -9.79
N PRO A 102 -56.09 -23.13 -8.47
CA PRO A 102 -56.75 -23.97 -7.50
C PRO A 102 -58.28 -23.79 -7.61
N THR A 103 -58.91 -24.81 -8.19
CA THR A 103 -60.27 -25.31 -7.95
C THR A 103 -61.04 -24.53 -6.87
N GLN A 104 -62.09 -23.83 -7.29
CA GLN A 104 -63.10 -23.26 -6.39
C GLN A 104 -63.76 -24.38 -5.59
N VAL A 105 -63.49 -24.42 -4.28
CA VAL A 105 -64.26 -25.26 -3.35
C VAL A 105 -65.43 -24.41 -2.85
N ALA A 106 -66.61 -25.00 -2.98
CA ALA A 106 -67.91 -24.41 -2.67
C ALA A 106 -67.97 -23.76 -1.29
N THR A 107 -68.56 -22.56 -1.28
CA THR A 107 -69.06 -21.81 -0.14
C THR A 107 -69.87 -22.71 0.80
N LEU A 108 -69.40 -22.87 2.03
CA LEU A 108 -70.25 -23.18 3.18
C LEU A 108 -70.27 -21.93 4.04
N GLU A 109 -71.46 -21.34 4.18
CA GLU A 109 -71.71 -20.13 4.97
C GLU A 109 -71.54 -20.47 6.47
N PRO A 110 -70.57 -19.88 7.19
CA PRO A 110 -70.44 -20.10 8.63
C PRO A 110 -71.30 -19.09 9.40
N VAL A 111 -72.17 -19.62 10.26
CA VAL A 111 -72.99 -18.89 11.24
C VAL A 111 -72.11 -17.98 12.12
N PRO A 112 -72.48 -16.70 12.35
CA PRO A 112 -71.66 -15.79 13.15
C PRO A 112 -71.77 -16.12 14.65
N LEU A 113 -70.66 -16.57 15.23
CA LEU A 113 -70.45 -16.57 16.68
C LEU A 113 -69.91 -15.20 17.12
N PRO A 114 -70.30 -14.68 18.31
CA PRO A 114 -69.77 -13.41 18.81
C PRO A 114 -68.25 -13.49 19.05
N PRO A 115 -67.49 -12.42 18.75
CA PRO A 115 -66.03 -12.46 18.85
C PRO A 115 -65.58 -12.58 20.31
N PRO A 116 -64.61 -13.46 20.64
CA PRO A 116 -63.96 -13.46 21.93
C PRO A 116 -63.10 -12.19 22.09
N ALA A 117 -63.08 -11.62 23.29
CA ALA A 117 -62.32 -10.43 23.64
C ALA A 117 -60.81 -10.60 23.30
N PRO A 118 -60.12 -9.54 22.84
CA PRO A 118 -58.70 -9.63 22.51
C PRO A 118 -57.88 -9.94 23.75
N PRO A 119 -56.92 -10.90 23.70
CA PRO A 119 -55.95 -11.06 24.78
C PRO A 119 -55.03 -9.84 24.79
N GLU A 120 -54.84 -9.24 25.97
CA GLU A 120 -53.88 -8.15 26.15
C GLU A 120 -52.48 -8.59 25.70
N PRO A 121 -51.74 -7.74 24.96
CA PRO A 121 -50.39 -8.07 24.54
C PRO A 121 -49.50 -8.16 25.77
N PHE A 122 -49.13 -9.38 26.17
CA PHE A 122 -48.03 -9.55 27.11
C PHE A 122 -46.73 -9.11 26.41
N VAL A 123 -46.21 -7.98 26.81
CA VAL A 123 -44.90 -7.51 26.38
C VAL A 123 -43.89 -8.31 27.19
N ILE A 124 -43.28 -9.35 26.60
CA ILE A 124 -42.01 -9.83 27.14
C ILE A 124 -40.98 -8.75 26.83
N GLU A 125 -40.74 -7.87 27.80
CA GLU A 125 -39.48 -7.15 27.87
C GLU A 125 -38.37 -8.19 28.04
N HIS A 126 -37.85 -8.66 26.91
CA HIS A 126 -36.54 -9.29 26.92
C HIS A 126 -35.58 -8.16 27.31
N PRO A 127 -34.88 -8.23 28.46
CA PRO A 127 -33.81 -7.29 28.71
C PRO A 127 -32.81 -7.48 27.58
N ARG A 128 -32.84 -6.55 26.62
CA ARG A 128 -31.86 -6.49 25.55
C ARG A 128 -30.53 -6.43 26.29
N PRO A 129 -29.63 -7.42 26.14
CA PRO A 129 -28.36 -7.36 26.83
C PRO A 129 -27.76 -6.01 26.46
N LEU A 130 -27.47 -5.19 27.46
CA LEU A 130 -26.74 -3.95 27.26
C LEU A 130 -25.48 -4.37 26.52
N ARG A 131 -25.46 -4.20 25.20
CA ARG A 131 -24.19 -4.10 24.49
C ARG A 131 -23.47 -3.04 25.29
N PRO A 132 -22.27 -3.31 25.84
CA PRO A 132 -21.50 -2.25 26.42
C PRO A 132 -21.44 -1.19 25.33
N SER A 133 -22.11 -0.06 25.57
CA SER A 133 -21.84 1.17 24.85
C SER A 133 -20.41 1.45 25.24
N ILE A 134 -19.48 0.90 24.46
CA ILE A 134 -18.13 1.39 24.41
C ILE A 134 -18.37 2.86 24.12
N THR A 135 -18.21 3.67 25.16
CA THR A 135 -18.11 5.11 25.03
C THR A 135 -17.10 5.31 23.92
N VAL A 136 -17.60 5.66 22.74
CA VAL A 136 -16.82 6.00 21.55
C VAL A 136 -16.12 7.29 21.93
N LYS A 137 -15.05 7.15 22.71
CA LYS A 137 -14.14 8.23 23.00
C LYS A 137 -13.36 8.41 21.70
N GLU A 138 -13.92 9.31 20.89
CA GLU A 138 -13.40 9.85 19.65
C GLU A 138 -13.24 8.80 18.54
N SER A 139 -14.11 8.87 17.52
CA SER A 139 -13.74 8.40 16.19
C SER A 139 -12.53 9.24 15.72
N SER A 140 -11.33 8.83 16.11
CA SER A 140 -10.09 9.50 15.67
C SER A 140 -10.08 9.49 14.15
N LYS A 141 -9.72 10.63 13.54
CA LYS A 141 -9.65 10.74 12.09
C LYS A 141 -8.68 9.69 11.53
N PRO A 142 -8.84 9.23 10.28
CA PRO A 142 -7.94 8.23 9.69
C PRO A 142 -6.45 8.62 9.79
N GLU A 143 -6.12 9.91 9.72
CA GLU A 143 -4.75 10.42 9.89
C GLU A 143 -4.23 10.23 11.32
N ASP A 144 -5.07 10.42 12.33
CA ASP A 144 -4.70 10.23 13.73
C ASP A 144 -4.49 8.74 14.03
N LEU A 145 -5.37 7.88 13.50
CA LEU A 145 -5.22 6.44 13.57
C LEU A 145 -3.93 5.97 12.88
N LEU A 146 -3.59 6.54 11.72
CA LEU A 146 -2.36 6.25 11.00
C LEU A 146 -1.12 6.65 11.80
N ARG A 147 -1.14 7.82 12.43
CA ARG A 147 -0.06 8.28 13.32
C ARG A 147 0.13 7.35 14.51
N GLN A 148 -0.97 6.93 15.15
CA GLN A 148 -0.94 5.97 16.26
C GLN A 148 -0.41 4.59 15.79
N ALA A 149 -0.83 4.11 14.62
CA ALA A 149 -0.34 2.86 14.05
C ALA A 149 1.17 2.89 13.85
N ASN A 150 1.70 3.99 13.30
CA ASN A 150 3.14 4.19 13.11
C ASN A 150 3.90 4.22 14.45
N ALA A 151 3.34 4.85 15.49
CA ALA A 151 3.95 4.87 16.82
C ALA A 151 4.01 3.47 17.45
N LEU A 152 2.95 2.67 17.31
CA LEU A 152 2.93 1.27 17.75
C LEU A 152 3.93 0.42 16.96
N ARG A 153 4.04 0.64 15.65
CA ARG A 153 5.05 -0.01 14.80
C ARG A 153 6.45 0.33 15.30
N SER A 154 6.78 1.60 15.54
CA SER A 154 8.10 1.97 16.08
C SER A 154 8.39 1.39 17.47
N ALA A 155 7.35 1.12 18.26
CA ALA A 155 7.46 0.49 19.57
C ALA A 155 7.51 -1.05 19.51
N GLY A 156 7.55 -1.66 18.32
CA GLY A 156 7.57 -3.12 18.14
C GLY A 156 6.23 -3.81 18.42
N LYS A 157 5.14 -3.06 18.59
CA LYS A 157 3.80 -3.59 18.86
C LYS A 157 3.10 -3.93 17.54
N TRP A 158 3.64 -4.91 16.83
CA TRP A 158 3.28 -5.22 15.45
C TRP A 158 1.79 -5.56 15.26
N LYS A 159 1.23 -6.42 16.12
CA LYS A 159 -0.19 -6.82 16.01
C LYS A 159 -1.14 -5.63 16.23
N ASP A 160 -0.82 -4.78 17.20
CA ASP A 160 -1.65 -3.61 17.51
C ASP A 160 -1.56 -2.56 16.40
N ALA A 161 -0.35 -2.33 15.86
CA ALA A 161 -0.13 -1.46 14.71
C ALA A 161 -0.94 -1.92 13.49
N GLU A 162 -0.91 -3.22 13.18
CA GLU A 162 -1.70 -3.80 12.09
C GLU A 162 -3.20 -3.59 12.30
N GLY A 163 -3.70 -3.79 13.52
CA GLY A 163 -5.09 -3.51 13.88
C GLY A 163 -5.50 -2.07 13.56
N LEU A 164 -4.62 -1.10 13.84
CA LEU A 164 -4.87 0.31 13.53
C LEU A 164 -4.77 0.61 12.03
N TYR A 165 -3.78 0.08 11.30
CA TYR A 165 -3.72 0.25 9.84
C TYR A 165 -5.01 -0.26 9.16
N LEU A 166 -5.51 -1.42 9.59
CA LEU A 166 -6.78 -1.95 9.08
C LEU A 166 -7.99 -1.10 9.45
N ARG A 167 -7.95 -0.35 10.55
CA ARG A 167 -9.01 0.63 10.88
C ARG A 167 -8.93 1.84 9.96
N VAL A 168 -7.74 2.36 9.65
CA VAL A 168 -7.54 3.45 8.68
C VAL A 168 -8.13 3.05 7.32
N ILE A 169 -7.75 1.86 6.83
CA ILE A 169 -8.19 1.33 5.53
C ILE A 169 -9.72 1.16 5.49
N ARG A 170 -10.35 0.70 6.57
CA ARG A 170 -11.81 0.52 6.62
C ARG A 170 -12.57 1.83 6.74
N ALA A 171 -11.99 2.82 7.42
CA ALA A 171 -12.64 4.11 7.63
C ALA A 171 -12.77 4.89 6.31
N GLU A 172 -11.69 4.96 5.53
CA GLU A 172 -11.68 5.67 4.24
C GLU A 172 -10.87 4.91 3.18
N PRO A 173 -11.45 3.89 2.52
CA PRO A 173 -10.70 2.96 1.68
C PRO A 173 -9.96 3.56 0.48
N SER A 174 -10.40 4.74 0.03
CA SER A 174 -9.88 5.45 -1.14
C SER A 174 -9.03 6.68 -0.79
N SER A 175 -8.73 6.92 0.49
CA SER A 175 -7.95 8.08 0.91
C SER A 175 -6.44 7.85 0.78
N LEU A 176 -5.68 8.95 0.79
CA LEU A 176 -4.21 8.88 0.87
C LEU A 176 -3.76 8.19 2.15
N ALA A 177 -4.47 8.38 3.27
CA ALA A 177 -4.17 7.70 4.52
C ALA A 177 -4.34 6.18 4.39
N ALA A 178 -5.37 5.71 3.69
CA ALA A 178 -5.52 4.28 3.40
C ALA A 178 -4.44 3.76 2.44
N TYR A 179 -4.04 4.54 1.43
CA TYR A 179 -2.92 4.17 0.57
C TYR A 179 -1.63 3.93 1.37
N VAL A 180 -1.25 4.89 2.23
CA VAL A 180 -0.08 4.75 3.11
C VAL A 180 -0.25 3.57 4.08
N ALA A 181 -1.42 3.42 4.69
CA ALA A 181 -1.71 2.33 5.61
C ALA A 181 -1.60 0.95 4.93
N ARG A 182 -1.99 0.82 3.66
CA ARG A 182 -1.85 -0.44 2.90
C ARG A 182 -0.39 -0.80 2.68
N VAL A 183 0.44 0.13 2.23
CA VAL A 183 1.88 -0.13 2.06
C VAL A 183 2.53 -0.50 3.39
N ALA A 184 2.24 0.25 4.46
CA ALA A 184 2.78 -0.01 5.78
C ALA A 184 2.32 -1.36 6.37
N SER A 185 1.04 -1.71 6.20
CA SER A 185 0.47 -3.01 6.57
C SER A 185 1.11 -4.14 5.77
N GLY A 186 1.36 -3.95 4.47
CA GLY A 186 2.08 -4.88 3.61
C GLY A 186 3.45 -5.24 4.18
N SER A 187 4.27 -4.22 4.45
CA SER A 187 5.62 -4.41 5.02
C SER A 187 5.57 -5.07 6.38
N LEU A 188 4.67 -4.60 7.26
CA LEU A 188 4.52 -5.13 8.61
C LEU A 188 4.15 -6.61 8.61
N ARG A 189 3.23 -7.01 7.72
CA ARG A 189 2.81 -8.42 7.57
C ARG A 189 3.95 -9.31 7.09
N LEU A 190 4.76 -8.80 6.16
CA LEU A 190 5.86 -9.55 5.58
C LEU A 190 7.04 -9.70 6.56
N GLU A 191 7.43 -8.60 7.19
CA GLU A 191 8.65 -8.51 8.02
C GLU A 191 8.45 -9.05 9.43
N HIS A 192 7.25 -8.90 10.01
CA HIS A 192 7.05 -9.14 11.45
C HIS A 192 5.92 -10.12 11.79
N LEU A 193 4.94 -10.31 10.92
CA LEU A 193 3.78 -11.17 11.22
C LEU A 193 3.79 -12.50 10.45
N GLY A 194 4.67 -12.67 9.46
CA GLY A 194 4.75 -13.88 8.63
C GLY A 194 3.52 -14.11 7.74
N ASP A 195 2.70 -13.07 7.49
CA ASP A 195 1.51 -13.16 6.65
C ASP A 195 1.81 -12.67 5.22
N SER A 196 2.63 -13.43 4.49
CA SER A 196 3.04 -13.09 3.12
C SER A 196 1.85 -12.97 2.15
N ARG A 197 0.79 -13.77 2.35
CA ARG A 197 -0.43 -13.69 1.52
C ARG A 197 -1.19 -12.40 1.78
N GLY A 198 -1.31 -12.00 3.05
CA GLY A 198 -1.90 -10.73 3.42
C GLY A 198 -1.08 -9.55 2.94
N ALA A 199 0.25 -9.62 3.07
CA ALA A 199 1.16 -8.60 2.56
C ALA A 199 0.97 -8.38 1.06
N LEU A 200 0.95 -9.46 0.28
CA LEU A 200 0.70 -9.42 -1.16
C LEU A 200 -0.60 -8.68 -1.49
N ARG A 201 -1.70 -9.00 -0.79
CA ARG A 201 -2.99 -8.34 -1.01
C ARG A 201 -2.91 -6.84 -0.73
N GLN A 202 -2.26 -6.43 0.37
CA GLN A 202 -2.15 -5.03 0.74
C GLN A 202 -1.34 -4.23 -0.27
N TYR A 203 -0.20 -4.75 -0.74
CA TYR A 203 0.59 -4.08 -1.76
C TYR A 203 -0.15 -3.98 -3.10
N GLN A 204 -0.79 -5.06 -3.54
CA GLN A 204 -1.58 -5.03 -4.77
C GLN A 204 -2.76 -4.05 -4.69
N ASP A 205 -3.43 -3.97 -3.53
CA ASP A 205 -4.47 -2.96 -3.30
C ASP A 205 -3.91 -1.54 -3.33
N ALA A 206 -2.72 -1.31 -2.75
CA ALA A 206 -2.07 -0.01 -2.78
C ALA A 206 -1.73 0.42 -4.22
N VAL A 207 -1.15 -0.48 -5.02
CA VAL A 207 -0.84 -0.23 -6.44
C VAL A 207 -2.12 0.05 -7.24
N ARG A 208 -3.23 -0.67 -6.97
CA ARG A 208 -4.53 -0.40 -7.61
C ARG A 208 -5.11 0.95 -7.22
N LEU A 209 -4.98 1.33 -5.95
CA LEU A 209 -5.56 2.56 -5.43
C LEU A 209 -4.85 3.79 -5.99
N GLN A 210 -3.52 3.77 -6.05
CA GLN A 210 -2.76 4.90 -6.56
C GLN A 210 -1.59 4.42 -7.45
N PRO A 211 -1.88 4.07 -8.72
CA PRO A 211 -0.84 3.74 -9.69
C PRO A 211 0.10 4.93 -9.87
N GLY A 212 1.41 4.71 -9.69
CA GLY A 212 2.40 5.79 -9.79
C GLY A 212 2.34 6.81 -8.63
N GLY A 213 1.69 6.46 -7.52
CA GLY A 213 1.72 7.23 -6.28
C GLY A 213 3.11 7.31 -5.65
N MET A 214 3.22 8.11 -4.59
CA MET A 214 4.52 8.37 -3.93
C MET A 214 5.18 7.12 -3.34
N LEU A 215 4.42 6.07 -3.05
CA LEU A 215 4.91 4.78 -2.54
C LEU A 215 4.76 3.65 -3.57
N ASP A 216 4.56 3.98 -4.86
CA ASP A 216 4.40 2.99 -5.92
C ASP A 216 5.66 2.12 -6.11
N PRO A 217 6.90 2.66 -6.03
CA PRO A 217 8.09 1.83 -6.05
C PRO A 217 8.11 0.81 -4.90
N GLU A 218 7.83 1.24 -3.67
CA GLU A 218 7.82 0.40 -2.48
C GLU A 218 6.70 -0.66 -2.55
N ALA A 219 5.50 -0.27 -2.99
CA ALA A 219 4.39 -1.19 -3.11
C ALA A 219 4.67 -2.27 -4.17
N ARG A 220 5.18 -1.89 -5.35
CA ARG A 220 5.50 -2.83 -6.42
C ARG A 220 6.67 -3.74 -6.07
N HIS A 221 7.71 -3.21 -5.42
CA HIS A 221 8.79 -4.04 -4.90
C HIS A 221 8.27 -5.01 -3.84
N GLY A 222 7.41 -4.53 -2.93
CA GLY A 222 6.76 -5.35 -1.91
C GLY A 222 5.91 -6.50 -2.48
N VAL A 223 5.28 -6.32 -3.65
CA VAL A 223 4.62 -7.42 -4.38
C VAL A 223 5.61 -8.53 -4.73
N ALA A 224 6.80 -8.17 -5.24
CA ALA A 224 7.83 -9.16 -5.57
C ALA A 224 8.36 -9.87 -4.32
N GLU A 225 8.61 -9.14 -3.23
CA GLU A 225 9.07 -9.72 -1.95
C GLU A 225 8.00 -10.63 -1.32
N ALA A 226 6.73 -10.27 -1.43
CA ALA A 226 5.64 -11.12 -0.97
C ALA A 226 5.56 -12.42 -1.79
N HIS A 227 5.74 -12.38 -3.12
CA HIS A 227 5.84 -13.59 -3.95
C HIS A 227 7.06 -14.44 -3.58
N ARG A 228 8.21 -13.81 -3.30
CA ARG A 228 9.40 -14.52 -2.79
C ARG A 228 9.09 -15.26 -1.50
N ALA A 229 8.47 -14.59 -0.53
CA ALA A 229 8.13 -15.20 0.76
C ALA A 229 7.05 -16.28 0.64
N LEU A 230 6.28 -16.30 -0.46
CA LEU A 230 5.36 -17.38 -0.80
C LEU A 230 6.01 -18.53 -1.57
N GLY A 231 7.27 -18.39 -1.99
CA GLY A 231 7.99 -19.36 -2.81
C GLY A 231 7.58 -19.38 -4.29
N ASP A 232 6.79 -18.41 -4.75
CA ASP A 232 6.37 -18.31 -6.15
C ASP A 232 7.41 -17.53 -6.96
N THR A 233 8.46 -18.24 -7.38
CA THR A 233 9.59 -17.66 -8.13
C THR A 233 9.18 -17.12 -9.49
N ALA A 234 8.17 -17.72 -10.15
CA ALA A 234 7.68 -17.28 -11.43
C ALA A 234 6.93 -15.94 -11.30
N ALA A 235 6.09 -15.79 -10.28
CA ALA A 235 5.42 -14.52 -10.00
C ALA A 235 6.39 -13.46 -9.46
N GLU A 236 7.37 -13.84 -8.64
CA GLU A 236 8.45 -12.95 -8.21
C GLU A 236 9.19 -12.35 -9.42
N ALA A 237 9.63 -13.19 -10.37
CA ALA A 237 10.34 -12.73 -11.56
C ALA A 237 9.51 -11.76 -12.42
N ARG A 238 8.22 -12.05 -12.61
CA ARG A 238 7.29 -11.14 -13.32
C ARG A 238 7.15 -9.80 -12.60
N ALA A 239 6.94 -9.83 -11.28
CA ALA A 239 6.80 -8.62 -10.47
C ALA A 239 8.07 -7.76 -10.47
N LEU A 240 9.26 -8.38 -10.37
CA LEU A 240 10.54 -7.67 -10.49
C LEU A 240 10.74 -7.05 -11.88
N GLY A 241 10.37 -7.77 -12.94
CA GLY A 241 10.40 -7.25 -14.31
C GLY A 241 9.51 -6.01 -14.49
N GLU A 242 8.27 -6.08 -14.00
CA GLU A 242 7.35 -4.95 -14.02
C GLU A 242 7.88 -3.77 -13.20
N PHE A 243 8.34 -4.02 -11.96
CA PHE A 243 8.94 -3.00 -11.10
C PHE A 243 10.11 -2.28 -11.81
N LEU A 244 11.04 -3.02 -12.41
CA LEU A 244 12.19 -2.46 -13.11
C LEU A 244 11.83 -1.69 -14.38
N SER A 245 10.72 -2.07 -15.04
CA SER A 245 10.23 -1.35 -16.22
C SER A 245 9.63 0.00 -15.87
N LEU A 246 8.97 0.10 -14.71
CA LEU A 246 8.27 1.32 -14.28
C LEU A 246 9.17 2.24 -13.45
N HIS A 247 10.08 1.65 -12.65
CA HIS A 247 10.93 2.37 -11.70
C HIS A 247 12.43 2.05 -11.91
N PRO A 248 12.99 2.25 -13.12
CA PRO A 248 14.38 1.87 -13.41
C PRO A 248 15.42 2.56 -12.51
N ASP A 249 15.10 3.76 -12.02
CA ASP A 249 15.98 4.60 -11.20
C ASP A 249 15.70 4.51 -9.69
N SER A 250 14.77 3.66 -9.26
CA SER A 250 14.51 3.44 -7.83
C SER A 250 15.77 2.89 -7.12
N PRO A 251 16.01 3.27 -5.85
CA PRO A 251 17.08 2.68 -5.04
C PRO A 251 17.03 1.14 -4.96
N LEU A 252 15.84 0.55 -5.10
CA LEU A 252 15.62 -0.90 -5.04
C LEU A 252 15.96 -1.62 -6.36
N SER A 253 16.23 -0.89 -7.44
CA SER A 253 16.42 -1.44 -8.78
C SER A 253 17.71 -2.22 -8.95
N ALA A 254 18.78 -1.87 -8.24
CA ALA A 254 20.03 -2.63 -8.27
C ALA A 254 19.83 -4.05 -7.70
N ALA A 255 19.22 -4.15 -6.52
CA ALA A 255 18.90 -5.42 -5.86
C ALA A 255 17.89 -6.24 -6.69
N SER A 256 16.86 -5.58 -7.24
CA SER A 256 15.85 -6.21 -8.09
C SER A 256 16.44 -6.85 -9.34
N ARG A 257 17.38 -6.15 -10.02
CA ARG A 257 18.08 -6.72 -11.19
C ARG A 257 18.95 -7.91 -10.81
N ALA A 258 19.64 -7.84 -9.68
CA ALA A 258 20.46 -8.95 -9.19
C ALA A 258 19.59 -10.18 -8.95
N ARG A 259 18.48 -10.01 -8.22
CA ARG A 259 17.53 -11.09 -7.96
C ARG A 259 16.94 -11.68 -9.24
N LEU A 260 16.52 -10.84 -10.19
CA LEU A 260 15.91 -11.32 -11.42
C LEU A 260 16.87 -12.20 -12.24
N ARG A 261 18.19 -11.90 -12.21
CA ARG A 261 19.21 -12.74 -12.83
C ARG A 261 19.35 -14.10 -12.13
N GLU A 262 19.26 -14.15 -10.80
CA GLU A 262 19.28 -15.41 -10.05
C GLU A 262 18.10 -16.32 -10.39
N LEU A 263 16.92 -15.74 -10.64
CA LEU A 263 15.70 -16.47 -10.98
C LEU A 263 15.67 -16.95 -12.43
N SER A 264 16.53 -16.40 -13.30
CA SER A 264 16.64 -16.77 -14.71
C SER A 264 18.07 -17.19 -15.05
N PRO A 265 18.58 -18.30 -14.46
CA PRO A 265 19.90 -18.80 -14.83
C PRO A 265 19.87 -19.21 -16.31
N ARG A 266 20.85 -18.68 -17.06
CA ARG A 266 21.04 -18.99 -18.49
C ARG A 266 21.39 -20.44 -18.71
#